data_AF-A0A9N9R559-F1
#
_entry.id   AF-A0A9N9R559-F1
#
_cell.length_a   1.000
_cell.length_b   1.000
_cell.length_c   1.000
_cell.angle_alpha   90.00
_cell.angle_beta   90.00
_cell.angle_gamma   90.00
#
_symmetry.space_group_name_H-M   'P 1'
#
loop_
_entity.id
_entity.type
_entity.pdbx_description
1 polymer ?
#
loop_
_entity_poly.entity_id
_entity_poly.type
_entity_poly.pdbx_seq_one_letter_code
_entity_poly.pdbx_strand_id
1 'polypeptide(L)'
;MALTNVLLLSQIAGYIVGLILSLCIIVPMSMHQDEFNGHCLLFSKGEWQEVDGQLLVSWASRAYCDYVIVVGVLMFLVCLVQIYRMSLFLYRGQDSSFLSAFVEAVGCVALCAFVVTAAVVVTLGFMTWCTNIVQRFPSCEDAAGQDIDKVDKISTNGFYMEIGMAQFGAWGLFATCVGLAVFSTLKVCRYHQLQNIQVSMYRERQRLVHEGDAPAQPE
;
A
#
# COMPACT_ATOMS: atom_id res chain seq x y z
N MET A 1 28.65 -6.48 -6.37
CA MET A 1 28.19 -5.07 -6.30
C MET A 1 27.06 -4.78 -7.29
N ALA A 2 27.17 -5.13 -8.57
CA ALA A 2 26.12 -4.86 -9.58
C ALA A 2 24.69 -5.32 -9.19
N LEU A 3 24.52 -6.55 -8.71
CA LEU A 3 23.18 -7.08 -8.37
C LEU A 3 22.53 -6.37 -7.16
N THR A 4 23.32 -5.90 -6.19
CA THR A 4 22.81 -5.13 -5.04
C THR A 4 22.26 -3.78 -5.50
N ASN A 5 22.94 -3.14 -6.45
CA ASN A 5 22.51 -1.87 -7.02
C ASN A 5 21.22 -2.01 -7.82
N VAL A 6 21.04 -3.13 -8.55
CA VAL A 6 19.80 -3.40 -9.30
C VAL A 6 18.61 -3.62 -8.37
N LEU A 7 18.77 -4.40 -7.29
CA LEU A 7 17.71 -4.60 -6.29
C LEU A 7 17.34 -3.29 -5.59
N LEU A 8 18.33 -2.47 -5.22
CA LEU A 8 18.07 -1.19 -4.56
C LEU A 8 17.36 -0.20 -5.49
N LEU A 9 17.76 -0.17 -6.78
CA LEU A 9 17.10 0.67 -7.78
C LEU A 9 15.65 0.22 -8.03
N SER A 10 15.38 -1.10 -8.09
CA SER A 10 14.02 -1.59 -8.26
C SER A 10 13.14 -1.27 -7.05
N GLN A 11 13.69 -1.32 -5.83
CA GLN A 11 12.97 -0.91 -4.63
C GLN A 11 12.61 0.58 -4.66
N ILE A 12 13.56 1.46 -5.03
CA ILE A 12 13.28 2.90 -5.17
C ILE A 12 12.18 3.15 -6.20
N ALA A 13 12.27 2.52 -7.38
CA ALA A 13 11.24 2.63 -8.41
C ALA A 13 9.87 2.16 -7.90
N GLY A 14 9.84 1.03 -7.18
CA GLY A 14 8.62 0.51 -6.55
C GLY A 14 8.01 1.46 -5.53
N TYR A 15 8.82 2.10 -4.67
CA TYR A 15 8.31 3.09 -3.72
C TYR A 15 7.83 4.37 -4.40
N ILE A 16 8.44 4.80 -5.52
CA ILE A 16 7.96 5.95 -6.31
C ILE A 16 6.58 5.62 -6.92
N VAL A 17 6.41 4.44 -7.50
CA VAL A 17 5.12 3.98 -8.02
C VAL A 17 4.09 3.90 -6.88
N GLY A 18 4.47 3.35 -5.73
CA GLY A 18 3.63 3.31 -4.53
C GLY A 18 3.21 4.71 -4.05
N LEU A 19 4.09 5.69 -4.12
CA LEU A 19 3.79 7.08 -3.77
C LEU A 19 2.72 7.66 -4.70
N ILE A 20 2.87 7.49 -6.02
CA ILE A 20 1.87 7.96 -6.99
C ILE A 20 0.52 7.29 -6.74
N LEU A 21 0.50 5.97 -6.54
CA LEU A 21 -0.72 5.22 -6.29
C LEU A 21 -1.38 5.60 -4.96
N SER A 22 -0.61 5.97 -3.93
CA SER A 22 -1.16 6.49 -2.68
C SER A 22 -1.88 7.82 -2.87
N LEU A 23 -1.40 8.70 -3.77
CA LEU A 23 -2.11 9.93 -4.12
C LEU A 23 -3.41 9.64 -4.88
N CYS A 24 -3.43 8.61 -5.72
CA CYS A 24 -4.64 8.10 -6.37
C CYS A 24 -5.68 7.52 -5.40
N ILE A 25 -5.35 7.35 -4.12
CA ILE A 25 -6.31 6.99 -3.07
C ILE A 25 -6.71 8.24 -2.29
N ILE A 26 -5.72 9.00 -1.79
CA ILE A 26 -5.95 10.15 -0.90
C ILE A 26 -6.80 11.22 -1.57
N VAL A 27 -6.42 11.64 -2.78
CA VAL A 27 -7.09 12.75 -3.48
C VAL A 27 -8.57 12.43 -3.75
N PRO A 28 -8.91 11.35 -4.47
CA PRO A 28 -10.33 11.08 -4.76
C PRO A 28 -11.14 10.78 -3.51
N MET A 29 -10.59 10.07 -2.51
CA MET A 29 -11.35 9.80 -1.27
C MET A 29 -11.60 11.07 -0.45
N SER A 30 -10.66 12.02 -0.46
CA SER A 30 -10.85 13.32 0.22
C SER A 30 -11.88 14.19 -0.49
N MET A 31 -11.82 14.28 -1.82
CA MET A 31 -12.82 15.00 -2.62
C MET A 31 -14.21 14.40 -2.43
N HIS A 32 -14.31 13.07 -2.50
CA HIS A 32 -15.55 12.35 -2.26
C HIS A 32 -16.16 12.68 -0.89
N GLN A 33 -15.33 12.73 0.16
CA GLN A 33 -15.80 13.05 1.51
C GLN A 33 -16.34 14.47 1.61
N ASP A 34 -15.74 15.43 0.92
CA ASP A 34 -16.22 16.81 0.86
C ASP A 34 -17.52 16.94 0.04
N GLU A 35 -17.62 16.29 -1.12
CA GLU A 35 -18.81 16.30 -1.99
C GLU A 35 -20.04 15.66 -1.32
N PHE A 36 -19.83 14.70 -0.43
CA PHE A 36 -20.87 13.99 0.31
C PHE A 36 -21.14 14.58 1.70
N ASN A 37 -20.75 15.85 1.95
CA ASN A 37 -20.95 16.54 3.23
C ASN A 37 -20.40 15.75 4.44
N GLY A 38 -19.31 15.00 4.25
CA GLY A 38 -18.70 14.15 5.26
C GLY A 38 -19.39 12.80 5.48
N HIS A 39 -20.40 12.45 4.69
CA HIS A 39 -20.97 11.10 4.69
C HIS A 39 -20.12 10.15 3.86
N CYS A 40 -20.14 8.86 4.22
CA CYS A 40 -19.36 7.84 3.53
C CYS A 40 -20.28 7.00 2.64
N LEU A 41 -19.99 6.94 1.35
CA LEU A 41 -20.76 6.12 0.40
C LEU A 41 -20.53 4.61 0.60
N LEU A 42 -19.35 4.22 1.08
CA LEU A 42 -18.96 2.82 1.23
C LEU A 42 -19.89 2.08 2.20
N PHE A 43 -20.53 1.01 1.71
CA PHE A 43 -21.52 0.20 2.44
C PHE A 43 -22.83 0.92 2.79
N SER A 44 -23.05 2.13 2.29
CA SER A 44 -24.33 2.83 2.43
C SER A 44 -25.40 2.15 1.58
N LYS A 45 -26.60 2.10 2.12
CA LYS A 45 -27.79 1.55 1.46
C LYS A 45 -28.87 2.61 1.41
N GLY A 46 -29.80 2.51 0.47
CA GLY A 46 -30.94 3.40 0.46
C GLY A 46 -32.17 2.73 -0.14
N GLU A 47 -33.32 3.29 0.18
CA GLU A 47 -34.61 2.89 -0.39
C GLU A 47 -35.09 4.00 -1.33
N TRP A 48 -35.54 3.60 -2.53
CA TRP A 48 -36.10 4.52 -3.51
C TRP A 48 -37.55 4.84 -3.16
N GLN A 49 -37.86 6.13 -3.03
CA GLN A 49 -39.22 6.57 -2.79
C GLN A 49 -39.96 6.81 -4.11
N GLU A 50 -41.07 6.10 -4.33
CA GLU A 50 -41.90 6.20 -5.54
C GLU A 50 -42.59 7.57 -5.71
N VAL A 51 -42.74 8.33 -4.61
CA VAL A 51 -43.47 9.61 -4.59
C VAL A 51 -42.68 10.73 -5.28
N ASP A 52 -41.40 10.86 -4.93
CA ASP A 52 -40.54 11.98 -5.37
C ASP A 52 -39.31 11.52 -6.18
N GLY A 53 -39.15 10.20 -6.36
CA GLY A 53 -37.99 9.60 -7.02
C GLY A 53 -36.67 9.76 -6.25
N GLN A 54 -36.75 10.15 -4.97
CA GLN A 54 -35.60 10.40 -4.11
C GLN A 54 -35.08 9.09 -3.49
N LEU A 55 -33.76 8.98 -3.34
CA LEU A 55 -33.12 7.90 -2.59
C LEU A 55 -32.98 8.33 -1.12
N LEU A 56 -33.66 7.62 -0.22
CA LEU A 56 -33.46 7.80 1.21
C LEU A 56 -32.26 6.97 1.65
N VAL A 57 -31.13 7.63 1.88
CA VAL A 57 -29.86 6.95 2.18
C VAL A 57 -29.73 6.70 3.69
N SER A 58 -29.56 5.43 4.04
CA SER A 58 -28.99 4.99 5.32
C SER A 58 -27.47 4.96 5.23
N TRP A 59 -26.84 6.05 5.66
CA TRP A 59 -25.40 6.21 5.62
C TRP A 59 -24.70 5.21 6.56
N ALA A 60 -23.67 4.55 6.03
CA ALA A 60 -22.77 3.71 6.81
C ALA A 60 -21.83 4.56 7.69
N SER A 61 -21.11 3.87 8.58
CA SER A 61 -20.11 4.52 9.44
C SER A 61 -19.03 5.20 8.61
N ARG A 62 -18.71 6.46 8.96
CA ARG A 62 -17.60 7.22 8.36
C ARG A 62 -16.24 6.50 8.45
N ALA A 63 -16.09 5.62 9.44
CA ALA A 63 -14.87 4.86 9.68
C ALA A 63 -14.39 4.05 8.45
N TYR A 64 -15.29 3.62 7.56
CA TYR A 64 -14.89 2.89 6.35
C TYR A 64 -14.10 3.77 5.38
N CYS A 65 -14.59 4.99 5.09
CA CYS A 65 -13.90 5.96 4.25
C CYS A 65 -12.62 6.48 4.93
N ASP A 66 -12.72 6.81 6.22
CA ASP A 66 -11.56 7.30 6.99
C ASP A 66 -10.43 6.26 7.04
N TYR A 67 -10.77 4.97 7.19
CA TYR A 67 -9.79 3.88 7.15
C TYR A 67 -9.00 3.85 5.84
N VAL A 68 -9.69 3.97 4.70
CA VAL A 68 -9.05 3.97 3.37
C VAL A 68 -8.13 5.18 3.22
N ILE A 69 -8.56 6.36 3.66
CA ILE A 69 -7.75 7.59 3.62
C ILE A 69 -6.51 7.44 4.51
N VAL A 70 -6.67 6.95 5.74
CA VAL A 70 -5.57 6.74 6.69
C VAL A 70 -4.55 5.76 6.13
N VAL A 71 -4.99 4.65 5.51
CA VAL A 71 -4.09 3.70 4.86
C VAL A 71 -3.35 4.36 3.69
N GLY A 72 -4.03 5.17 2.87
CA GLY A 72 -3.41 5.95 1.81
C GLY A 72 -2.31 6.89 2.33
N VAL A 73 -2.62 7.67 3.37
CA VAL A 73 -1.66 8.61 4.01
C VAL A 73 -0.48 7.87 4.64
N LEU A 74 -0.75 6.76 5.34
CA LEU A 74 0.30 5.93 5.92
C LEU A 74 1.27 5.43 4.84
N MET A 75 0.74 4.93 3.72
CA MET A 75 1.55 4.47 2.60
C MET A 75 2.33 5.61 1.93
N PHE A 76 1.74 6.79 1.78
CA PHE A 76 2.42 7.97 1.26
C PHE A 76 3.64 8.34 2.12
N LEU A 77 3.48 8.40 3.44
CA LEU A 77 4.56 8.72 4.38
C LEU A 77 5.66 7.64 4.37
N VAL A 78 5.28 6.36 4.36
CA VAL A 78 6.25 5.26 4.29
C VAL A 78 7.04 5.34 2.99
N CYS A 79 6.38 5.54 1.84
CA CYS A 79 7.06 5.69 0.56
C CYS A 79 8.07 6.85 0.58
N LEU A 80 7.69 8.03 1.09
CA LEU A 80 8.61 9.18 1.21
C LEU A 80 9.84 8.86 2.06
N VAL A 81 9.64 8.30 3.25
CA VAL A 81 10.72 7.95 4.17
C VAL A 81 11.65 6.91 3.56
N GLN A 82 11.08 5.90 2.88
CA GLN A 82 11.87 4.82 2.27
C GLN A 82 12.63 5.29 1.04
N ILE A 83 12.04 6.13 0.19
CA ILE A 83 12.73 6.77 -0.95
C ILE A 83 13.92 7.58 -0.44
N TYR A 84 13.72 8.42 0.59
CA TYR A 84 14.79 9.22 1.17
C TYR A 84 15.91 8.34 1.73
N ARG A 85 15.55 7.33 2.54
CA ARG A 85 16.51 6.41 3.16
C ARG A 85 17.34 5.65 2.13
N MET A 86 16.69 5.10 1.10
CA MET A 86 17.37 4.35 0.04
C MET A 86 18.24 5.23 -0.85
N SER A 87 17.77 6.45 -1.16
CA SER A 87 18.55 7.44 -1.91
C SER A 87 19.83 7.82 -1.16
N LEU A 88 19.75 7.98 0.17
CA LEU A 88 20.92 8.25 1.00
C LEU A 88 21.91 7.09 1.01
N PHE A 89 21.44 5.84 1.10
CA PHE A 89 22.30 4.66 1.01
C PHE A 89 22.99 4.54 -0.34
N LEU A 90 22.27 4.85 -1.42
CA LEU A 90 22.84 4.88 -2.77
C LEU A 90 23.92 5.96 -2.89
N TYR A 91 23.68 7.17 -2.38
CA TYR A 91 24.64 8.27 -2.42
C TYR A 91 25.90 8.00 -1.58
N ARG A 92 25.74 7.40 -0.39
CA ARG A 92 26.86 7.08 0.51
C ARG A 92 27.60 5.78 0.14
N GLY A 93 27.09 4.99 -0.81
CA GLY A 93 27.65 3.69 -1.17
C GLY A 93 27.65 2.69 0.00
N GLN A 94 26.74 2.86 0.97
CA GLN A 94 26.67 2.01 2.16
C GLN A 94 25.58 0.95 1.99
N ASP A 95 25.91 -0.29 2.35
CA ASP A 95 24.92 -1.37 2.42
C ASP A 95 24.05 -1.26 3.68
N SER A 96 22.78 -1.63 3.56
CA SER A 96 21.87 -1.68 4.69
C SER A 96 22.27 -2.79 5.67
N SER A 97 22.13 -2.56 6.97
CA SER A 97 22.30 -3.62 7.98
C SER A 97 21.24 -4.71 7.83
N PHE A 98 21.57 -5.95 8.19
CA PHE A 98 20.63 -7.09 8.18
C PHE A 98 19.32 -6.79 8.93
N LEU A 99 19.43 -6.25 10.16
CA LEU A 99 18.27 -5.89 10.98
C LEU A 99 17.37 -4.84 10.31
N SER A 100 17.97 -3.85 9.63
CA SER A 100 17.22 -2.84 8.88
C SER A 100 16.46 -3.43 7.69
N ALA A 101 17.07 -4.38 6.98
CA ALA A 101 16.41 -5.10 5.89
C ALA A 101 15.29 -6.02 6.40
N PHE A 102 15.48 -6.65 7.56
CA PHE A 102 14.46 -7.50 8.19
C PHE A 102 13.24 -6.70 8.63
N VAL A 103 13.45 -5.58 9.35
CA VAL A 103 12.36 -4.67 9.76
C VAL A 103 11.61 -4.12 8.56
N GLU A 104 12.32 -3.81 7.47
CA GLU A 104 11.69 -3.39 6.22
C GLU A 104 10.79 -4.49 5.63
N ALA A 105 11.27 -5.74 5.58
CA ALA A 105 10.47 -6.85 5.05
C ALA A 105 9.20 -7.08 5.89
N VAL A 106 9.32 -7.11 7.22
CA VAL A 106 8.17 -7.26 8.14
C VAL A 106 7.20 -6.08 7.99
N GLY A 107 7.73 -4.85 7.91
CA GLY A 107 6.95 -3.65 7.69
C GLY A 107 6.17 -3.68 6.37
N CYS A 108 6.80 -4.10 5.26
CA CYS A 108 6.12 -4.26 3.98
C CYS A 108 4.97 -5.27 4.06
N VAL A 109 5.18 -6.43 4.69
CA VAL A 109 4.12 -7.45 4.84
C VAL A 109 2.94 -6.90 5.64
N ALA A 110 3.20 -6.23 6.75
CA ALA A 110 2.16 -5.60 7.57
C ALA A 110 1.38 -4.55 6.79
N LEU A 111 2.07 -3.68 6.04
CA LEU A 111 1.45 -2.67 5.19
C LEU A 111 0.61 -3.29 4.07
N CYS A 112 1.07 -4.39 3.46
CA CYS A 112 0.28 -5.08 2.43
C CYS A 112 -1.06 -5.60 3.00
N ALA A 113 -1.09 -6.03 4.27
CA ALA A 113 -2.33 -6.42 4.93
C ALA A 113 -3.31 -5.24 5.07
N PHE A 114 -2.82 -4.06 5.49
CA PHE A 114 -3.67 -2.87 5.57
C PHE A 114 -4.20 -2.42 4.20
N VAL A 115 -3.33 -2.43 3.18
CA VAL A 115 -3.68 -2.02 1.81
C VAL A 115 -4.67 -2.99 1.18
N VAL A 116 -4.52 -4.30 1.34
CA VAL A 116 -5.51 -5.25 0.79
C VAL A 116 -6.87 -5.10 1.45
N THR A 117 -6.91 -4.88 2.77
CA THR A 117 -8.18 -4.59 3.46
C THR A 117 -8.80 -3.30 2.94
N ALA A 118 -8.01 -2.25 2.68
CA ALA A 118 -8.52 -1.01 2.09
C ALA A 118 -9.08 -1.25 0.68
N ALA A 119 -8.37 -1.99 -0.17
CA ALA A 119 -8.84 -2.35 -1.52
C ALA A 119 -10.17 -3.10 -1.48
N VAL A 120 -10.29 -4.11 -0.59
CA VAL A 120 -11.54 -4.87 -0.42
C VAL A 120 -12.67 -3.99 0.10
N VAL A 121 -12.41 -3.11 1.07
CA VAL A 121 -13.40 -2.17 1.62
C VAL A 121 -13.93 -1.25 0.52
N VAL A 122 -13.05 -0.66 -0.29
CA VAL A 122 -13.47 0.23 -1.39
C VAL A 122 -14.29 -0.54 -2.43
N THR A 123 -13.82 -1.70 -2.88
CA THR A 123 -14.50 -2.48 -3.91
C THR A 123 -15.86 -2.99 -3.43
N LEU A 124 -15.95 -3.64 -2.27
CA LEU A 124 -17.22 -4.19 -1.77
C LEU A 124 -18.20 -3.10 -1.32
N GLY A 125 -17.69 -2.05 -0.69
CA GLY A 125 -18.50 -0.91 -0.28
C GLY A 125 -19.13 -0.20 -1.47
N PHE A 126 -18.36 -0.02 -2.55
CA PHE A 126 -18.86 0.58 -3.79
C PHE A 126 -19.85 -0.33 -4.53
N MET A 127 -19.59 -1.64 -4.59
CA MET A 127 -20.53 -2.59 -5.19
C MET A 127 -21.88 -2.59 -4.46
N THR A 128 -21.87 -2.47 -3.13
CA THR A 128 -23.10 -2.37 -2.32
C THR A 128 -23.90 -1.12 -2.70
N TRP A 129 -23.23 0.02 -2.84
CA TRP A 129 -23.87 1.26 -3.29
C TRP A 129 -24.44 1.12 -4.70
N CYS A 130 -23.62 0.68 -5.66
CA CYS A 130 -24.03 0.53 -7.05
C CYS A 130 -25.20 -0.46 -7.23
N THR A 131 -25.29 -1.50 -6.40
CA THR A 131 -26.43 -2.44 -6.45
C THR A 131 -27.76 -1.76 -6.11
N ASN A 132 -27.75 -0.74 -5.23
CA ASN A 132 -28.95 0.05 -4.93
C ASN A 132 -29.26 1.05 -6.05
N ILE A 133 -28.23 1.67 -6.64
CA ILE A 133 -28.39 2.64 -7.73
C ILE A 133 -28.96 1.99 -9.00
N VAL A 134 -28.48 0.79 -9.35
CA VAL A 134 -28.88 0.08 -10.56
C VAL A 134 -30.34 -0.41 -10.52
N GLN A 135 -31.01 -0.33 -9.35
CA GLN A 135 -32.45 -0.57 -9.28
C GLN A 135 -33.27 0.46 -10.09
N ARG A 136 -32.74 1.68 -10.24
CA ARG A 136 -33.42 2.78 -10.94
C ARG A 136 -32.74 3.18 -12.25
N PHE A 137 -31.41 3.11 -12.29
CA PHE A 137 -30.59 3.48 -13.45
C PHE A 137 -30.01 2.23 -14.14
N PRO A 138 -29.82 2.24 -15.46
CA PRO A 138 -29.26 1.08 -16.17
C PRO A 138 -27.80 0.81 -15.78
N SER A 139 -27.05 1.83 -15.36
CA SER A 139 -25.71 1.68 -14.80
C SER A 139 -25.48 2.58 -13.59
N CYS A 140 -24.44 2.27 -12.81
CA CYS A 140 -24.03 3.08 -11.65
C CYS A 140 -23.39 4.42 -12.09
N GLU A 141 -22.84 4.48 -13.30
CA GLU A 141 -22.25 5.70 -13.86
C GLU A 141 -23.32 6.71 -14.29
N ASP A 142 -24.47 6.24 -14.80
CA ASP A 142 -25.57 7.11 -15.24
C ASP A 142 -26.21 7.92 -14.10
N ALA A 143 -26.00 7.47 -12.87
CA ALA A 143 -26.39 8.17 -11.65
C ALA A 143 -25.47 9.36 -11.32
N ALA A 144 -24.26 9.42 -11.89
CA ALA A 144 -23.36 10.54 -11.68
C ALA A 144 -23.96 11.83 -12.27
N GLY A 145 -23.96 12.90 -11.48
CA GLY A 145 -24.53 14.20 -11.84
C GLY A 145 -26.05 14.30 -11.81
N GLN A 146 -26.75 13.28 -11.31
CA GLN A 146 -28.19 13.33 -11.03
C GLN A 146 -28.44 13.70 -9.56
N ASP A 147 -29.45 14.54 -9.30
CA ASP A 147 -29.90 14.85 -7.93
C ASP A 147 -30.69 13.67 -7.34
N ILE A 148 -29.95 12.67 -6.86
CA ILE A 148 -30.49 11.42 -6.29
C ILE A 148 -30.97 11.62 -4.85
N ASP A 149 -30.32 12.52 -4.11
CA ASP A 149 -30.67 12.82 -2.73
C ASP A 149 -30.68 14.34 -2.47
N LYS A 150 -31.89 14.86 -2.28
CA LYS A 150 -32.16 16.29 -2.06
C LYS A 150 -32.17 16.67 -0.58
N VAL A 151 -32.24 15.70 0.33
CA VAL A 151 -32.35 15.92 1.78
C VAL A 151 -30.97 16.25 2.35
N ASP A 152 -29.96 15.44 2.03
CA ASP A 152 -28.60 15.63 2.56
C ASP A 152 -27.73 16.55 1.70
N LYS A 153 -28.27 17.07 0.59
CA LYS A 153 -27.63 18.03 -0.35
C LYS A 153 -26.24 17.57 -0.81
N ILE A 154 -26.13 16.30 -1.18
CA ILE A 154 -24.88 15.72 -1.67
C ILE A 154 -24.65 16.07 -3.14
N SER A 155 -23.39 16.24 -3.54
CA SER A 155 -23.03 16.34 -4.95
C SER A 155 -22.66 14.96 -5.49
N THR A 156 -23.34 14.51 -6.54
CA THR A 156 -23.10 13.21 -7.19
C THR A 156 -22.27 13.35 -8.48
N ASN A 157 -21.68 14.51 -8.75
CA ASN A 157 -21.08 14.81 -10.05
C ASN A 157 -19.87 13.93 -10.38
N GLY A 158 -19.04 13.58 -9.39
CA GLY A 158 -17.77 12.88 -9.61
C GLY A 158 -17.67 11.47 -9.02
N PHE A 159 -18.65 11.04 -8.23
CA PHE A 159 -18.46 9.90 -7.29
C PHE A 159 -18.01 8.60 -7.97
N TYR A 160 -18.51 8.29 -9.18
CA TYR A 160 -18.15 7.07 -9.90
C TYR A 160 -16.67 7.07 -10.31
N MET A 161 -16.18 8.20 -10.82
CA MET A 161 -14.79 8.36 -11.26
C MET A 161 -13.83 8.48 -10.08
N GLU A 162 -14.22 9.18 -9.02
CA GLU A 162 -13.42 9.33 -7.80
C GLU A 162 -13.21 7.97 -7.12
N ILE A 163 -14.29 7.25 -6.82
CA ILE A 163 -14.18 5.94 -6.18
C ILE A 163 -13.50 4.93 -7.12
N GLY A 164 -13.73 5.01 -8.44
CA GLY A 164 -13.01 4.22 -9.43
C GLY A 164 -11.50 4.44 -9.40
N MET A 165 -11.05 5.70 -9.29
CA MET A 165 -9.63 6.04 -9.15
C MET A 165 -9.06 5.51 -7.82
N ALA A 166 -9.82 5.61 -6.72
CA ALA A 166 -9.43 5.06 -5.43
C ALA A 166 -9.29 3.52 -5.48
N GLN A 167 -10.17 2.81 -6.18
CA GLN A 167 -10.05 1.36 -6.38
C GLN A 167 -8.79 0.99 -7.18
N PHE A 168 -8.54 1.69 -8.29
CA PHE A 168 -7.35 1.50 -9.09
C PHE A 168 -6.08 1.75 -8.26
N GLY A 169 -6.06 2.86 -7.51
CA GLY A 169 -4.98 3.20 -6.60
C GLY A 169 -4.75 2.12 -5.55
N ALA A 170 -5.81 1.63 -4.89
CA ALA A 170 -5.71 0.63 -3.83
C ALA A 170 -5.20 -0.73 -4.33
N TRP A 171 -5.75 -1.26 -5.43
CA TRP A 171 -5.30 -2.54 -6.00
C TRP A 171 -3.90 -2.43 -6.62
N GLY A 172 -3.60 -1.33 -7.29
CA GLY A 172 -2.24 -1.06 -7.79
C GLY A 172 -1.22 -0.96 -6.65
N LEU A 173 -1.59 -0.29 -5.56
CA LEU A 173 -0.74 -0.14 -4.38
C LEU A 173 -0.51 -1.49 -3.70
N PHE A 174 -1.53 -2.35 -3.64
CA PHE A 174 -1.40 -3.71 -3.15
C PHE A 174 -0.41 -4.53 -3.99
N ALA A 175 -0.56 -4.52 -5.32
CA ALA A 175 0.35 -5.24 -6.22
C ALA A 175 1.80 -4.75 -6.08
N THR A 176 1.98 -3.42 -5.97
CA THR A 176 3.29 -2.78 -5.75
C THR A 176 3.87 -3.19 -4.40
N CYS A 177 3.05 -3.23 -3.34
CA CYS A 177 3.45 -3.67 -2.01
C CYS A 177 3.93 -5.11 -2.00
N VAL A 178 3.22 -6.02 -2.68
CA VAL A 178 3.65 -7.43 -2.82
C VAL A 178 5.00 -7.52 -3.53
N GLY A 179 5.20 -6.75 -4.61
CA GLY A 179 6.52 -6.69 -5.28
C GLY A 179 7.64 -6.21 -4.36
N LEU A 180 7.39 -5.16 -3.57
CA LEU A 180 8.34 -4.65 -2.57
C LEU A 180 8.62 -5.65 -1.45
N ALA A 181 7.62 -6.41 -1.00
CA ALA A 181 7.77 -7.49 -0.03
C ALA A 181 8.67 -8.62 -0.56
N VAL A 182 8.52 -8.98 -1.84
CA VAL A 182 9.40 -9.97 -2.49
C VAL A 182 10.84 -9.43 -2.55
N PHE A 183 11.05 -8.20 -3.02
CA PHE A 183 12.40 -7.63 -3.12
C PHE A 183 13.08 -7.48 -1.75
N SER A 184 12.35 -7.05 -0.72
CA SER A 184 12.88 -6.95 0.65
C SER A 184 13.21 -8.32 1.24
N THR A 185 12.37 -9.34 1.01
CA THR A 185 12.65 -10.72 1.44
C THR A 185 13.90 -11.29 0.76
N LEU A 186 14.04 -11.10 -0.56
CA LEU A 186 15.23 -11.51 -1.30
C LEU A 186 16.50 -10.82 -0.77
N LYS A 187 16.40 -9.53 -0.43
CA LYS A 187 17.49 -8.76 0.19
C LYS A 187 17.88 -9.34 1.56
N VAL A 188 16.92 -9.69 2.41
CA VAL A 188 17.15 -10.33 3.71
C VAL A 188 17.82 -11.69 3.56
N CYS A 189 17.31 -12.56 2.67
CA CYS A 189 17.89 -13.87 2.40
C CYS A 189 19.35 -13.76 1.96
N ARG A 190 19.66 -12.79 1.09
CA ARG A 190 21.03 -12.56 0.61
C ARG A 190 21.95 -12.05 1.72
N TYR A 191 21.49 -11.12 2.56
CA TYR A 191 22.29 -10.65 3.69
C TYR A 191 22.54 -11.75 4.73
N HIS A 192 21.55 -12.62 4.98
CA HIS A 192 21.73 -13.77 5.85
C HIS A 192 22.81 -14.73 5.31
N GLN A 193 22.77 -15.06 4.00
CA GLN A 193 23.79 -15.90 3.36
C GLN A 193 25.19 -15.26 3.46
N LEU A 194 25.30 -13.95 3.20
CA LEU A 194 26.56 -13.22 3.29
C LEU A 194 27.13 -13.20 4.71
N GLN A 195 26.29 -12.98 5.74
CA GLN A 195 26.73 -13.05 7.13
C GLN A 195 27.20 -14.45 7.52
N ASN A 196 26.49 -15.50 7.09
CA ASN A 196 26.91 -16.87 7.35
C ASN A 196 28.26 -17.20 6.71
N ILE A 197 28.52 -16.75 5.48
CA ILE A 197 29.81 -16.92 4.81
C ILE A 197 30.93 -16.15 5.53
N GLN A 198 30.65 -14.93 6.01
CA GLN A 198 31.65 -14.15 6.76
C GLN A 198 32.03 -14.82 8.07
N VAL A 199 31.05 -15.35 8.81
CA VAL A 199 31.29 -16.06 10.07
C VAL A 199 32.02 -17.38 9.83
N SER A 200 31.69 -18.13 8.76
CA SER A 200 32.39 -19.36 8.43
C SER A 200 33.85 -19.10 8.02
N MET A 201 34.11 -18.10 7.17
CA MET A 201 35.47 -17.71 6.80
C MET A 201 36.29 -17.21 7.99
N TYR A 202 35.67 -16.47 8.93
CA TYR A 202 36.35 -16.04 10.14
C TYR A 202 36.76 -17.23 11.03
N ARG A 203 35.86 -18.20 11.23
CA ARG A 203 36.15 -19.43 11.98
C ARG A 203 37.23 -20.26 11.31
N GLU A 204 37.19 -20.39 10.00
CA GLU A 204 38.21 -21.13 9.24
C GLU A 204 39.58 -20.45 9.33
N ARG A 205 39.61 -19.12 9.23
CA ARG A 205 40.84 -18.35 9.44
C ARG A 205 41.43 -18.56 10.83
N GLN A 206 40.59 -18.64 11.88
CA GLN A 206 41.08 -18.94 13.23
C GLN A 206 41.66 -20.36 13.35
N ARG A 207 41.06 -21.35 12.68
CA ARG A 207 41.61 -22.71 12.63
C ARG A 207 42.98 -22.75 11.98
N LEU A 208 43.13 -22.13 10.80
CA LEU A 208 44.40 -22.09 10.07
C LEU A 208 45.52 -21.41 10.85
N VAL A 209 45.21 -20.35 11.61
CA VAL A 209 46.19 -19.69 12.49
C VAL A 209 46.60 -20.61 13.64
N HIS A 210 45.65 -21.30 14.27
CA HIS A 210 45.95 -22.23 15.36
C HIS A 210 46.74 -23.47 14.92
N GLU A 211 46.51 -24.00 13.72
CA GLU A 211 47.32 -25.10 13.17
C GLU A 211 48.74 -24.65 12.80
N GLY A 212 48.91 -23.40 12.33
CA GLY A 212 50.23 -22.83 12.01
C GLY A 212 51.12 -22.54 13.23
N ASP A 213 50.53 -22.29 14.39
CA ASP A 213 51.23 -22.08 15.66
C ASP A 213 51.50 -23.39 16.45
N ALA A 214 51.08 -24.56 15.93
CA ALA A 214 51.39 -25.83 16.56
C ALA A 214 52.91 -26.12 16.43
N PRO A 215 53.65 -26.28 17.55
CA PRO A 215 55.08 -26.56 17.49
C PRO A 215 55.31 -27.88 16.77
N ALA A 216 56.22 -27.87 15.78
CA ALA A 216 56.70 -29.08 15.14
C ALA A 216 57.17 -30.05 16.23
N GLN A 217 56.49 -31.20 16.35
CA GLN A 217 56.93 -32.27 17.25
C GLN A 217 58.30 -32.74 16.76
N PRO A 218 59.36 -32.65 17.58
CA PRO A 218 60.64 -33.23 17.22
C PRO A 218 60.51 -34.76 17.27
N GLU A 219 60.80 -35.42 16.14
CA GLU A 219 61.07 -36.86 16.07
C GLU A 219 62.40 -37.22 16.77
#